data_AF-A0A2R8BPU5-F1
#
_entry.id   AF-A0A2R8BPU5-F1
#
_cell.length_a   1.000
_cell.length_b   1.000
_cell.length_c   1.000
_cell.angle_alpha   90.00
_cell.angle_beta   90.00
_cell.angle_gamma   90.00
#
_symmetry.space_group_name_H-M   'P 1'
#
loop_
_entity.id
_entity.type
_entity.pdbx_description
1 polymer ?
#
loop_
_entity_poly.entity_id
_entity_poly.type
_entity_poly.pdbx_seq_one_letter_code
_entity_poly.pdbx_strand_id
1 'polypeptide(L)'
;MMSPAGQVKSAQMAAYPGFCVTKAGRAALIEADLAEATRSHQIDGDPQDPITLIKEGRIHYRDIPQQQGLEDWNDFWSEYKNA
;
A
#
# COMPACT_ATOMS: atom_id res chain seq x y z
N MET A 1 -5.60 5.55 13.81
CA MET A 1 -5.26 5.03 12.47
C MET A 1 -6.29 4.03 11.96
N MET A 2 -6.62 2.95 12.69
CA MET A 2 -7.49 1.89 12.14
C MET A 2 -9.01 2.16 12.16
N SER A 3 -9.51 3.23 12.79
CA SER A 3 -10.92 3.62 12.64
C SER A 3 -11.22 4.12 11.22
N PRO A 4 -12.46 4.08 10.73
CA PRO A 4 -12.81 4.60 9.40
C PRO A 4 -12.35 6.06 9.19
N ALA A 5 -12.67 6.95 10.13
CA ALA A 5 -12.23 8.35 10.09
C ALA A 5 -10.69 8.48 10.16
N GLY A 6 -10.02 7.61 10.91
CA GLY A 6 -8.57 7.57 10.97
C GLY A 6 -7.95 7.18 9.63
N GLN A 7 -8.55 6.22 8.93
CA GLN A 7 -8.10 5.79 7.59
C GLN A 7 -8.33 6.89 6.56
N VAL A 8 -9.47 7.59 6.58
CA VAL A 8 -9.72 8.77 5.72
C VAL A 8 -8.64 9.83 5.93
N LYS A 9 -8.30 10.12 7.19
CA LYS A 9 -7.25 11.11 7.49
C LYS A 9 -5.87 10.69 6.94
N SER A 10 -5.55 9.39 6.97
CA SER A 10 -4.32 8.86 6.36
C SER A 10 -4.35 8.92 4.85
N ALA A 11 -5.49 8.63 4.21
CA ALA A 11 -5.64 8.70 2.75
C ALA A 11 -5.47 10.12 2.21
N GLN A 12 -5.88 11.14 2.97
CA GLN A 12 -5.77 12.54 2.59
C GLN A 12 -4.40 13.18 2.87
N MET A 13 -3.39 12.40 3.28
CA MET A 13 -2.04 12.93 3.50
C MET A 13 -1.35 13.25 2.17
N ALA A 14 -0.92 14.51 1.98
CA ALA A 14 -0.37 14.97 0.70
C ALA A 14 0.94 14.27 0.27
N ALA A 15 1.82 13.92 1.22
CA ALA A 15 3.14 13.35 0.91
C ALA A 15 3.15 11.81 0.90
N TYR A 16 2.31 11.17 1.72
CA TYR A 16 2.27 9.72 1.89
C TYR A 16 0.81 9.26 2.11
N PRO A 17 -0.05 9.38 1.09
CA PRO A 17 -1.44 8.96 1.21
C PRO A 17 -1.52 7.46 1.50
N GLY A 18 -2.19 7.11 2.59
CA GLY A 18 -2.42 5.73 2.99
C GLY A 18 -3.62 5.09 2.29
N PHE A 19 -3.65 3.77 2.24
CA PHE A 19 -4.84 3.03 1.80
C PHE A 19 -5.78 2.76 2.97
N CYS A 20 -7.08 2.86 2.72
CA CYS A 20 -8.13 2.38 3.60
C CYS A 20 -8.22 0.85 3.48
N VAL A 21 -7.60 0.14 4.43
CA VAL A 21 -7.48 -1.33 4.40
C VAL A 21 -8.72 -2.08 4.90
N THR A 22 -9.76 -1.36 5.31
CA THR A 22 -11.03 -1.95 5.78
C THR A 22 -12.21 -1.52 4.92
N LYS A 23 -13.23 -2.37 4.79
CA LYS A 23 -14.47 -2.03 4.07
C LYS A 23 -15.11 -0.74 4.58
N ALA A 24 -15.19 -0.57 5.90
CA ALA A 24 -15.76 0.64 6.51
C ALA A 24 -14.90 1.89 6.24
N GLY A 25 -13.57 1.77 6.22
CA GLY A 25 -12.67 2.86 5.84
C GLY A 25 -12.84 3.28 4.38
N ARG A 26 -12.96 2.31 3.45
CA ARG A 26 -13.19 2.61 2.03
C ARG A 26 -14.53 3.30 1.81
N ALA A 27 -15.60 2.79 2.44
CA ALA A 27 -16.91 3.44 2.39
C ALA A 27 -16.85 4.89 2.90
N ALA A 28 -16.17 5.12 4.03
CA ALA A 28 -15.98 6.46 4.58
C ALA A 28 -15.15 7.38 3.67
N LEU A 29 -14.13 6.85 2.98
CA LEU A 29 -13.34 7.62 2.02
C LEU A 29 -14.17 8.02 0.80
N ILE A 30 -14.96 7.10 0.25
CA ILE A 30 -15.86 7.38 -0.88
C ILE A 30 -16.86 8.50 -0.53
N GLU A 31 -17.42 8.44 0.68
CA GLU A 31 -18.35 9.46 1.18
C GLU A 31 -17.68 10.82 1.41
N ALA A 32 -16.50 10.83 2.02
CA ALA A 32 -15.82 12.07 2.40
C ALA A 32 -15.05 12.73 1.25
N ASP A 33 -14.49 11.94 0.34
CA ASP A 33 -13.56 12.39 -0.69
C ASP A 33 -13.51 11.41 -1.88
N LEU A 34 -14.55 11.45 -2.70
CA LEU A 34 -14.66 10.61 -3.89
C LEU A 34 -13.51 10.81 -4.88
N ALA A 35 -12.96 12.03 -4.95
CA ALA A 35 -11.84 12.34 -5.84
C ALA A 35 -10.59 11.57 -5.43
N GLU A 36 -10.25 11.58 -4.14
CA GLU A 36 -9.14 10.80 -3.61
C GLU A 36 -9.39 9.30 -3.70
N ALA A 37 -10.62 8.83 -3.40
CA ALA A 37 -11.00 7.44 -3.55
C ALA A 37 -10.79 6.95 -5.01
N THR A 38 -11.15 7.77 -5.99
CA THR A 38 -10.98 7.46 -7.41
C THR A 38 -9.51 7.51 -7.83
N ARG A 39 -8.76 8.56 -7.44
CA ARG A 39 -7.34 8.72 -7.75
C ARG A 39 -6.49 7.55 -7.23
N SER A 40 -6.89 6.99 -6.09
CA SER A 40 -6.19 5.89 -5.42
C SER A 40 -6.76 4.49 -5.75
N HIS A 41 -7.72 4.38 -6.68
CA HIS A 41 -8.37 3.12 -7.05
C HIS A 41 -9.06 2.39 -5.87
N GLN A 42 -9.59 3.16 -4.93
CA GLN A 42 -10.29 2.65 -3.75
C GLN A 42 -11.82 2.59 -3.93
N ILE A 43 -12.27 2.48 -5.18
CA ILE A 43 -13.67 2.31 -5.58
C ILE A 43 -13.96 0.81 -5.80
N ASP A 44 -15.15 0.37 -5.40
CA ASP A 44 -15.56 -1.00 -5.62
C ASP A 44 -15.66 -1.32 -7.12
N GLY A 45 -15.01 -2.41 -7.54
CA GLY A 45 -14.99 -2.85 -8.95
C GLY A 45 -13.93 -2.19 -9.82
N ASP A 46 -13.09 -1.31 -9.27
CA ASP A 46 -11.94 -0.75 -10.01
C ASP A 46 -10.94 -1.89 -10.34
N PRO A 47 -10.55 -2.07 -11.62
CA PRO A 47 -9.59 -3.10 -12.02
C PRO A 47 -8.18 -2.88 -11.45
N GLN A 48 -7.86 -1.68 -10.98
CA GLN A 48 -6.60 -1.33 -10.33
C GLN A 48 -6.71 -1.28 -8.80
N ASP A 49 -7.86 -1.67 -8.22
CA ASP A 49 -8.00 -1.88 -6.78
C ASP A 49 -6.93 -2.87 -6.30
N PRO A 50 -6.09 -2.55 -5.30
CA PRO A 50 -5.11 -3.47 -4.76
C PRO A 50 -5.69 -4.84 -4.38
N ILE A 51 -6.93 -4.91 -3.91
CA ILE A 51 -7.58 -6.19 -3.58
C ILE A 51 -7.81 -7.01 -4.85
N THR A 52 -8.24 -6.38 -5.94
CA THR A 52 -8.38 -7.02 -7.26
C THR A 52 -7.02 -7.49 -7.78
N LEU A 53 -6.02 -6.61 -7.74
CA LEU A 53 -4.66 -6.92 -8.21
C LEU A 53 -4.02 -8.07 -7.42
N ILE A 54 -4.28 -8.19 -6.11
CA ILE A 54 -3.84 -9.34 -5.30
C ILE A 54 -4.55 -10.62 -5.76
N LYS A 55 -5.86 -10.58 -5.95
CA LYS A 55 -6.65 -11.75 -6.40
C LYS A 55 -6.26 -12.23 -7.80
N GLU A 56 -5.90 -11.31 -8.68
CA GLU A 56 -5.43 -11.61 -10.03
C GLU A 56 -3.95 -12.03 -10.07
N GLY A 57 -3.26 -12.02 -8.94
CA GLY A 57 -1.84 -12.34 -8.87
C GLY A 57 -0.96 -11.32 -9.60
N ARG A 58 -1.40 -10.05 -9.69
CA ARG A 58 -0.58 -8.93 -10.19
C ARG A 58 0.24 -8.28 -9.08
N ILE A 59 -0.28 -8.29 -7.85
CA ILE A 59 0.46 -7.95 -6.63
C ILE A 59 0.75 -9.24 -5.87
N HIS A 60 2.02 -9.46 -5.55
CA HIS A 60 2.47 -10.59 -4.76
C HIS A 60 2.97 -10.10 -3.42
N TYR A 61 2.53 -10.75 -2.34
CA TYR A 61 3.25 -10.69 -1.08
C TYR A 61 4.60 -11.34 -1.32
N ARG A 62 5.64 -10.51 -1.35
CA ARG A 62 6.99 -11.04 -1.34
C ARG A 62 7.22 -11.54 0.07
N ASP A 63 7.59 -12.80 0.23
CA ASP A 63 8.06 -13.37 1.49
C ASP A 63 9.48 -12.87 1.82
N ILE A 64 9.68 -11.57 1.60
CA ILE A 64 10.90 -10.82 1.90
C ILE A 64 10.50 -9.64 2.80
N PRO A 65 11.27 -9.34 3.83
CA PRO A 65 12.63 -9.80 4.06
C PRO A 65 12.67 -11.22 4.64
N GLN A 66 13.34 -12.15 3.95
CA GLN A 66 14.05 -13.18 4.68
C GLN A 66 15.07 -12.42 5.51
N GLN A 67 15.14 -12.67 6.81
CA GLN A 67 16.14 -12.02 7.64
C GLN A 67 17.51 -12.53 7.21
N GLN A 68 18.14 -11.89 6.21
CA GLN A 68 19.50 -12.19 5.80
C GLN A 68 20.46 -11.80 6.93
N GLY A 69 21.62 -12.45 6.98
CA GLY A 69 22.69 -12.05 7.89
C GLY A 69 23.13 -10.61 7.62
N LEU A 70 23.68 -9.94 8.64
CA LEU A 70 24.32 -8.63 8.43
C LEU A 70 25.50 -8.75 7.46
N GLU A 71 26.14 -9.92 7.46
CA GLU A 71 27.24 -10.34 6.61
C GLU A 71 26.81 -10.35 5.14
N ASP A 72 25.70 -11.00 4.81
CA ASP A 72 25.15 -11.04 3.45
C ASP A 72 24.87 -9.63 2.91
N TRP A 73 24.35 -8.75 3.77
CA TRP A 73 24.11 -7.35 3.43
C TRP A 73 25.41 -6.56 3.23
N ASN A 74 26.42 -6.78 4.07
CA ASN A 74 27.71 -6.10 3.97
C ASN A 74 28.48 -6.52 2.72
N ASP A 75 28.47 -7.80 2.37
CA ASP A 75 29.13 -8.34 1.18
C ASP A 75 28.49 -7.75 -0.08
N PHE A 76 27.16 -7.85 -0.21
CA PHE A 76 26.42 -7.27 -1.33
C PHE A 76 26.67 -5.76 -1.47
N TRP A 77 26.58 -5.02 -0.36
CA TRP A 77 26.75 -3.56 -0.38
C TRP A 77 28.17 -3.14 -0.72
N SER A 78 29.17 -3.92 -0.31
CA SER A 78 30.57 -3.67 -0.64
C SER A 78 30.86 -3.95 -2.12
N GLU A 79 30.31 -5.01 -2.69
CA GLU A 79 30.41 -5.30 -4.13
C GLU A 79 29.71 -4.21 -4.96
N TYR A 80 28.45 -3.88 -4.65
CA TYR A 80 27.67 -2.87 -5.37
C TYR A 80 28.34 -1.49 -5.39
N LYS A 81 28.92 -1.04 -4.27
CA LYS A 81 29.55 0.29 -4.19
C LYS A 81 30.87 0.41 -4.92
N ASN A 82 31.57 -0.70 -5.15
CA ASN A 82 32.90 -0.71 -5.75
C ASN A 82 32.90 -1.15 -7.23
N ALA A 83 31.73 -1.50 -7.78
CA ALA A 83 31.49 -1.74 -9.21
C ALA A 83 31.28 -0.42 -9.97
#